data_AF-A0A084INN4-F1
#
_entry.id   AF-A0A084INN4-F1
#
_cell.length_a   1.000
_cell.length_b   1.000
_cell.length_c   1.000
_cell.angle_alpha   90.00
_cell.angle_beta   90.00
_cell.angle_gamma   90.00
#
_symmetry.space_group_name_H-M   'P 1'
#
loop_
_entity.id
_entity.type
_entity.pdbx_description
1 polymer ?
#
loop_
_entity_poly.entity_id
_entity_poly.type
_entity_poly.pdbx_seq_one_letter_code
_entity_poly.pdbx_strand_id
1 'polypeptide(L)'
;MKTTDDARDEAAGENVPCQPILWKVLIKPLPPKEMTAGGIVLPDEVREADQQLTCVGKIVRLGGLAFQAQTKAGLDLSREPNRPREGMWVLCHQYSGQKLWAGDVEYRLLNDTEIMAVTDQPDVFRNYI
;
A
#
# COMPACT_ATOMS: atom_id res chain seq x y z
N MET A 1 -17.08 0.19 18.29
CA MET A 1 -16.95 1.46 17.55
C MET A 1 -16.25 1.14 16.24
N LYS A 2 -17.00 1.01 15.15
CA LYS A 2 -16.45 0.90 13.79
C LYS A 2 -16.16 2.33 13.34
N THR A 3 -14.89 2.66 13.15
CA THR A 3 -14.44 4.02 12.84
C THR A 3 -14.90 4.40 11.44
N THR A 4 -15.36 5.63 11.29
CA THR A 4 -15.97 6.24 10.09
C THR A 4 -15.10 6.18 8.82
N ASP A 5 -13.81 5.83 8.93
CA ASP A 5 -12.87 5.72 7.81
C ASP A 5 -13.05 4.45 6.96
N ASP A 6 -13.51 3.34 7.55
CA ASP A 6 -13.71 2.09 6.80
C ASP A 6 -14.78 2.23 5.71
N ALA A 7 -15.75 3.15 5.90
CA ALA A 7 -16.85 3.38 4.96
C ALA A 7 -16.44 4.21 3.73
N ARG A 8 -15.34 4.98 3.79
CA ARG A 8 -14.79 5.71 2.64
C ARG A 8 -13.92 4.81 1.75
N ASP A 9 -13.38 3.73 2.29
CA ASP A 9 -12.57 2.77 1.55
C ASP A 9 -13.39 1.88 0.60
N GLU A 10 -14.67 1.66 0.88
CA GLU A 10 -15.58 0.91 -0.02
C GLU A 10 -15.95 1.71 -1.27
N ALA A 11 -15.98 3.05 -1.20
CA ALA A 11 -16.27 3.92 -2.35
C ALA A 11 -15.08 4.05 -3.34
N ALA A 12 -13.86 3.66 -2.95
CA ALA A 12 -12.70 3.65 -3.83
C ALA A 12 -12.71 2.52 -4.87
N GLY A 13 -13.67 1.58 -4.78
CA GLY A 13 -13.84 0.51 -5.75
C GLY A 13 -14.31 0.97 -7.13
N GLU A 14 -15.01 2.10 -7.23
CA GLU A 14 -15.65 2.56 -8.48
C GLU A 14 -14.84 3.56 -9.29
N ASN A 15 -13.84 4.25 -8.72
CA ASN A 15 -12.98 5.20 -9.45
C ASN A 15 -11.50 4.97 -9.13
N VAL A 16 -10.97 3.80 -9.48
CA VAL A 16 -9.52 3.62 -9.51
C VAL A 16 -8.93 4.49 -10.63
N PRO A 17 -7.95 5.37 -10.34
CA PRO A 17 -7.49 6.37 -11.31
C PRO A 17 -6.77 5.79 -12.53
N CYS A 18 -6.23 4.57 -12.43
CA CYS A 18 -5.55 3.93 -13.55
C CYS A 18 -5.45 2.40 -13.39
N GLN A 19 -5.21 1.72 -14.51
CA GLN A 19 -4.85 0.30 -14.56
C GLN A 19 -3.31 0.19 -14.68
N PRO A 20 -2.60 -0.39 -13.70
CA PRO A 20 -1.17 -0.62 -13.80
C PRO A 20 -0.83 -1.59 -14.94
N ILE A 21 0.34 -1.39 -15.55
CA ILE A 21 0.84 -2.23 -16.65
C ILE A 21 1.90 -3.22 -16.16
N LEU A 22 2.03 -4.36 -16.85
CA LEU A 22 3.10 -5.34 -16.62
C LEU A 22 3.20 -5.75 -15.12
N TRP A 23 4.37 -5.58 -14.52
CA TRP A 23 4.70 -5.93 -13.13
C TRP A 23 4.39 -4.81 -12.12
N LYS A 24 3.71 -3.74 -12.56
CA LYS A 24 3.39 -2.61 -11.69
C LYS A 24 2.22 -2.94 -10.77
N VAL A 25 2.26 -2.39 -9.57
CA VAL A 25 1.25 -2.54 -8.52
C VAL A 25 0.88 -1.15 -8.01
N LEU A 26 -0.42 -0.86 -7.97
CA LEU A 26 -0.95 0.37 -7.39
C LEU A 26 -1.44 0.08 -5.97
N ILE A 27 -0.88 0.81 -5.00
CA ILE A 27 -1.28 0.73 -3.60
C ILE A 27 -1.80 2.08 -3.10
N LYS A 28 -2.65 2.03 -2.08
CA LYS A 28 -3.02 3.17 -1.25
C LYS A 28 -2.27 3.06 0.08
N PRO A 29 -1.30 3.95 0.37
CA PRO A 29 -0.59 3.94 1.65
C PRO A 29 -1.54 4.15 2.83
N LEU A 30 -1.19 3.62 4.00
CA LEU A 30 -1.89 3.93 5.24
C LEU A 30 -1.72 5.43 5.57
N PRO A 31 -2.80 6.17 5.89
CA PRO A 31 -2.68 7.58 6.23
C PRO A 31 -1.87 7.77 7.53
N PRO A 32 -1.06 8.83 7.64
CA PRO A 32 -0.33 9.15 8.86
C PRO A 32 -1.30 9.51 9.99
N LYS A 33 -0.92 9.19 11.23
CA LYS A 33 -1.74 9.54 12.40
C LYS A 33 -1.70 11.05 12.65
N GLU A 34 -2.85 11.64 12.97
CA GLU A 34 -2.92 13.07 13.31
C GLU A 34 -2.48 13.36 14.75
N MET A 35 -2.65 12.37 15.64
CA MET A 35 -2.38 12.51 17.05
C MET A 35 -1.58 11.32 17.58
N THR A 36 -0.69 11.61 18.53
CA THR A 36 0.00 10.59 19.32
C THR A 36 -0.98 9.89 20.27
N ALA A 37 -0.59 8.71 20.78
CA ALA A 37 -1.39 7.98 21.78
C ALA A 37 -1.64 8.78 23.07
N GLY A 38 -0.80 9.78 23.36
CA GLY A 38 -0.94 10.68 24.51
C GLY A 38 -1.79 11.93 24.26
N GLY A 39 -2.41 12.07 23.07
CA GLY A 39 -3.29 13.18 22.74
C GLY A 39 -2.58 14.44 22.22
N ILE A 40 -1.28 14.37 21.90
CA ILE A 40 -0.53 15.49 21.30
C ILE A 40 -0.76 15.48 19.79
N VAL A 41 -1.18 16.61 19.23
CA VAL A 41 -1.30 16.84 17.78
C VAL A 41 0.09 16.90 17.15
N LEU A 42 0.29 16.11 16.09
CA LEU A 42 1.55 16.07 15.38
C LEU A 42 1.68 17.26 14.42
N PRO A 43 2.84 17.94 14.36
CA PRO A 43 3.09 18.96 13.36
C PRO A 43 3.02 18.40 11.94
N ASP A 44 2.65 19.25 10.98
CA ASP A 44 2.48 18.85 9.58
C ASP A 44 3.77 18.28 8.97
N GLU A 45 4.93 18.84 9.32
CA GLU A 45 6.26 18.34 8.88
C GLU A 45 6.49 16.88 9.28
N VAL A 46 6.08 16.50 10.50
CA VAL A 46 6.22 15.13 11.00
C VAL A 46 5.24 14.20 10.30
N ARG A 47 4.02 14.67 10.04
CA ARG A 47 3.00 13.91 9.32
C ARG A 47 3.41 13.63 7.87
N GLU A 48 3.96 14.64 7.19
CA GLU A 48 4.48 14.50 5.83
C GLU A 48 5.63 13.50 5.80
N ALA A 49 6.59 13.60 6.73
CA ALA A 49 7.71 12.67 6.86
C ALA A 49 7.23 11.23 7.11
N ASP A 50 6.29 11.03 8.04
CA ASP A 50 5.69 9.72 8.33
C ASP A 50 5.03 9.15 7.07
N GLN A 51 4.28 9.97 6.33
CA GLN A 51 3.66 9.59 5.06
C GLN A 51 4.68 9.20 3.97
N GLN A 52 5.86 9.83 3.93
CA GLN A 52 6.95 9.40 3.03
C GLN A 52 7.56 8.07 3.43
N LEU A 53 7.68 7.85 4.74
CA LEU A 53 8.27 6.66 5.31
C LEU A 53 7.29 5.48 5.38
N THR A 54 5.98 5.70 5.26
CA THR A 54 4.94 4.66 5.34
C THR A 54 5.28 3.48 4.44
N CYS A 55 5.50 2.31 5.08
CA CYS A 55 5.79 1.04 4.41
C CYS A 55 4.54 0.19 4.16
N VAL A 56 3.43 0.52 4.82
CA VAL A 56 2.20 -0.28 4.77
C VAL A 56 1.21 0.36 3.80
N GLY A 57 0.65 -0.44 2.89
CA GLY A 57 -0.39 0.02 1.98
C GLY A 57 -1.33 -1.10 1.54
N LYS A 58 -2.51 -0.72 1.07
CA LYS A 58 -3.53 -1.63 0.53
C LYS A 58 -3.41 -1.71 -0.99
N ILE A 59 -3.40 -2.92 -1.55
CA ILE A 59 -3.38 -3.11 -3.01
C ILE A 59 -4.72 -2.69 -3.59
N VAL A 60 -4.69 -1.73 -4.51
CA VAL A 60 -5.86 -1.22 -5.22
C VAL A 60 -6.02 -1.94 -6.56
N ARG A 61 -4.94 -2.01 -7.35
CA ARG A 61 -4.90 -2.74 -8.62
C ARG A 61 -3.55 -3.40 -8.87
N LEU A 62 -3.60 -4.53 -9.57
CA LEU A 62 -2.42 -5.25 -10.05
C LEU A 62 -2.27 -5.12 -11.57
N GLY A 63 -1.02 -4.98 -12.01
CA GLY A 63 -0.68 -5.13 -13.42
C GLY A 63 -0.81 -6.58 -13.86
N GLY A 64 -1.10 -6.79 -15.14
CA GLY A 64 -1.41 -8.12 -15.67
C GLY A 64 -0.30 -9.17 -15.53
N LEU A 65 0.96 -8.75 -15.29
CA LEU A 65 2.11 -9.66 -15.10
C LEU A 65 2.65 -9.64 -13.66
N ALA A 66 2.11 -8.79 -12.78
CA ALA A 66 2.55 -8.69 -11.39
C ALA A 66 2.37 -10.04 -10.69
N PHE A 67 3.43 -10.55 -10.06
CA PHE A 67 3.46 -11.84 -9.36
C PHE A 67 3.11 -13.06 -10.22
N GLN A 68 3.32 -12.99 -11.54
CA GLN A 68 3.08 -14.10 -12.47
C GLN A 68 4.37 -14.63 -13.12
N ALA A 69 5.54 -14.12 -12.73
CA ALA A 69 6.79 -14.54 -13.33
C ALA A 69 7.16 -15.99 -12.96
N GLN A 70 7.80 -16.68 -13.91
CA GLN A 70 8.49 -17.93 -13.64
C GLN A 70 9.97 -17.62 -13.39
N THR A 71 10.51 -18.10 -12.27
CA THR A 71 11.92 -17.93 -11.95
C THR A 71 12.79 -18.90 -12.75
N LYS A 72 14.08 -18.61 -12.89
CA LYS A 72 15.06 -19.53 -13.51
C LYS A 72 15.14 -20.89 -12.81
N ALA A 73 14.76 -20.96 -11.54
CA ALA A 73 14.72 -22.18 -10.75
C ALA A 73 13.43 -23.02 -10.98
N GLY A 74 12.55 -22.61 -11.91
CA GLY A 74 11.29 -23.29 -12.20
C GLY A 74 10.18 -22.99 -11.19
N LEU A 75 10.39 -22.04 -10.25
CA LEU A 75 9.32 -21.60 -9.36
C LEU A 75 8.34 -20.70 -10.13
N ASP A 76 7.08 -21.12 -10.18
CA ASP A 76 5.96 -20.36 -10.74
C ASP A 76 5.33 -19.49 -9.65
N LEU A 77 5.61 -18.18 -9.68
CA LEU A 77 5.10 -17.24 -8.68
C LEU A 77 3.57 -17.12 -8.70
N SER A 78 2.92 -17.50 -9.81
CA SER A 78 1.46 -17.48 -9.89
C SER A 78 0.79 -18.52 -8.97
N ARG A 79 1.57 -19.52 -8.53
CA ARG A 79 1.12 -20.63 -7.67
C ARG A 79 1.51 -20.44 -6.19
N GLU A 80 2.14 -19.32 -5.84
CA GLU A 80 2.51 -19.03 -4.45
C GLU A 80 1.21 -18.83 -3.61
N PRO A 81 0.98 -19.62 -2.52
CA PRO A 81 -0.20 -19.48 -1.66
C PRO A 81 -0.48 -18.06 -1.11
N ASN A 82 0.57 -17.36 -0.70
CA ASN A 82 0.62 -16.01 -0.14
C ASN A 82 0.82 -14.93 -1.20
N ARG A 83 0.59 -15.24 -2.48
CA ARG A 83 0.66 -14.24 -3.56
C ARG A 83 -0.25 -13.03 -3.26
N PRO A 84 0.28 -11.79 -3.31
CA PRO A 84 -0.54 -10.60 -3.09
C PRO A 84 -1.67 -10.47 -4.11
N ARG A 85 -2.85 -10.03 -3.64
CA ARG A 85 -4.06 -9.81 -4.45
C ARG A 85 -4.64 -8.42 -4.17
N GLU A 86 -5.49 -7.95 -5.08
CA GLU A 86 -6.24 -6.71 -4.87
C GLU A 86 -7.06 -6.80 -3.57
N GLY A 87 -7.07 -5.70 -2.81
CA GLY A 87 -7.72 -5.59 -1.51
C GLY A 87 -6.86 -6.01 -0.30
N MET A 88 -5.73 -6.69 -0.51
CA MET A 88 -4.85 -7.11 0.59
C MET A 88 -3.93 -5.98 1.07
N TRP A 89 -3.54 -6.01 2.33
CA TRP A 89 -2.50 -5.13 2.85
C TRP A 89 -1.13 -5.74 2.67
N VAL A 90 -0.16 -4.89 2.30
CA VAL A 90 1.21 -5.28 2.03
C VAL A 90 2.20 -4.34 2.69
N LEU A 91 3.39 -4.87 2.94
CA LEU A 91 4.56 -4.10 3.31
C LEU A 91 5.46 -3.95 2.09
N CYS A 92 5.87 -2.72 1.79
CA CYS A 92 6.86 -2.38 0.78
C CYS A 92 8.10 -1.73 1.43
N HIS A 93 9.18 -1.60 0.67
CA HIS A 93 10.34 -0.84 1.14
C HIS A 93 9.98 0.63 1.37
N GLN A 94 10.71 1.26 2.28
CA GLN A 94 10.69 2.72 2.43
C GLN A 94 11.10 3.37 1.11
N TYR A 95 10.44 4.46 0.73
CA TYR A 95 10.71 5.21 -0.49
C TYR A 95 10.52 4.44 -1.81
N SER A 96 9.95 3.24 -1.78
CA SER A 96 9.71 2.48 -3.01
C SER A 96 8.57 3.05 -3.84
N GLY A 97 8.71 2.93 -5.16
CA GLY A 97 7.71 3.40 -6.10
C GLY A 97 7.57 4.92 -6.21
N GLN A 98 6.60 5.33 -7.01
CA GLN A 98 6.28 6.72 -7.31
C GLN A 98 5.02 7.13 -6.56
N LYS A 99 5.07 8.28 -5.89
CA LYS A 99 3.89 8.92 -5.29
C LYS A 99 3.04 9.59 -6.36
N LEU A 100 1.74 9.37 -6.29
CA LEU A 100 0.75 9.89 -7.22
C LEU A 100 -0.43 10.44 -6.42
N TRP A 101 -0.99 11.55 -6.88
CA TRP A 101 -2.19 12.14 -6.30
C TRP A 101 -3.31 12.07 -7.33
N ALA A 102 -4.47 11.57 -6.92
CA ALA A 102 -5.68 11.62 -7.72
C ALA A 102 -6.79 12.25 -6.86
N GLY A 103 -7.03 13.54 -7.10
CA GLY A 103 -7.81 14.37 -6.17
C GLY A 103 -7.11 14.46 -4.82
N ASP A 104 -7.85 14.20 -3.75
CA ASP A 104 -7.36 14.25 -2.36
C ASP A 104 -6.82 12.90 -1.85
N VAL A 105 -6.66 11.91 -2.74
CA VAL A 105 -6.18 10.57 -2.37
C VAL A 105 -4.77 10.35 -2.90
N GLU A 106 -3.86 9.99 -1.98
CA GLU A 106 -2.51 9.53 -2.31
C GLU A 106 -2.54 8.06 -2.73
N TYR A 107 -1.87 7.79 -3.85
CA TYR A 107 -1.55 6.46 -4.33
C TYR A 107 -0.05 6.32 -4.49
N ARG A 108 0.41 5.07 -4.51
CA ARG A 108 1.81 4.74 -4.79
C ARG A 108 1.88 3.65 -5.84
N LEU A 109 2.64 3.90 -6.90
CA LEU A 109 2.87 2.94 -7.97
C LEU A 109 4.27 2.34 -7.81
N LEU A 110 4.35 1.05 -7.56
CA LEU A 110 5.61 0.32 -7.34
C LEU A 110 5.68 -0.93 -8.23
N ASN A 111 6.84 -1.58 -8.27
CA ASN A 111 6.99 -2.92 -8.84
C ASN A 111 6.56 -3.98 -7.83
N ASP A 112 6.15 -5.14 -8.33
CA ASP A 112 5.86 -6.32 -7.53
C ASP A 112 7.06 -6.78 -6.67
N THR A 113 8.29 -6.62 -7.14
CA THR A 113 9.52 -6.95 -6.40
C THR A 113 9.79 -6.07 -5.17
N GLU A 114 9.15 -4.90 -5.09
CA GLU A 114 9.31 -3.97 -3.95
C GLU A 114 8.35 -4.31 -2.79
N ILE A 115 7.44 -5.27 -2.99
CA ILE A 115 6.55 -5.80 -1.96
C ILE A 115 7.24 -6.96 -1.24
N MET A 116 7.38 -6.83 0.08
CA MET A 116 8.08 -7.79 0.93
C MET A 116 7.15 -8.79 1.60
N ALA A 117 5.97 -8.34 2.03
CA ALA A 117 5.08 -9.15 2.84
C ALA A 117 3.62 -8.75 2.63
N VAL A 118 2.74 -9.70 2.94
CA VAL A 118 1.30 -9.52 3.05
C VAL A 118 0.95 -9.53 4.54
N THR A 119 0.02 -8.68 4.96
CA THR A 119 -0.45 -8.62 6.35
C THR A 119 -1.97 -8.49 6.40
N ASP A 120 -2.59 -9.01 7.46
CA ASP A 120 -3.99 -8.74 7.80
C ASP A 120 -4.12 -7.63 8.86
N GLN A 121 -2.99 -7.16 9.39
CA GLN A 121 -2.90 -6.20 10.48
C GLN A 121 -2.05 -4.99 10.05
N PRO A 122 -2.62 -4.00 9.35
CA PRO A 122 -1.86 -2.84 8.88
C PRO A 122 -1.39 -1.93 10.01
N ASP A 123 -2.15 -1.84 11.11
CA ASP A 123 -1.92 -0.86 12.19
C ASP A 123 -0.79 -1.23 13.18
N VAL A 124 -0.29 -2.47 13.10
CA VAL A 124 0.70 -3.01 14.04
C VAL A 124 2.10 -2.50 13.73
N PHE A 125 2.39 -2.23 12.45
CA PHE A 125 3.70 -1.77 12.02
C PHE A 125 3.86 -0.27 12.26
N ARG A 126 4.98 0.11 12.86
CA ARG A 126 5.40 1.50 13.00
C ARG A 126 6.77 1.65 12.39
N ASN A 127 6.94 2.68 11.57
CA ASN A 127 8.27 3.11 11.17
C ASN A 127 8.92 3.81 12.35
N TYR A 128 10.20 3.49 12.59
CA TYR A 128 11.02 4.27 13.49
C TYR A 128 11.66 5.38 12.65
N ILE A 129 11.34 6.63 12.98
CA ILE A 129 11.93 7.85 12.38
C ILE A 129 13.04 8.33 13.30
#